data_AF-A0A1B2DVU8-F1
#
_entry.id   AF-A0A1B2DVU8-F1
#
_cell.length_a   1.000
_cell.length_b   1.000
_cell.length_c   1.000
_cell.angle_alpha   90.00
_cell.angle_beta   90.00
_cell.angle_gamma   90.00
#
_symmetry.space_group_name_H-M   'P 1'
#
loop_
_entity.id
_entity.type
_entity.pdbx_description
1 polymer ?
#
loop_
_entity_poly.entity_id
_entity_poly.type
_entity_poly.pdbx_seq_one_letter_code
_entity_poly.pdbx_strand_id
1 'polypeptide(L)'
;MYKRLSAILFPVATVLLIGALVWGYQENKEKNAILINAENQYQRAFHDLSYHMDRLHTELGNTLAVSSTSQGMHRKGLMNVWRITSEAQNEINQLPLGLLPFNKTEEFLSRISNFAYKTGVRDLTKEPLSENEVKTLKTLYTNSGEITKDLQSVQNKVIASGLRWMDVETALVSNNTQDNSIIDGFRTVDKKVEAYPELDWGPSVSSIYDRRSVKQLAGMPVSAEDVKRKAMKFADTDGSARLRVTQNGKGTDWSSYTVQVNQRQGHKISMDFTEKGGQLISYTKERNVGAKKVSVQEAIDKAQDFLAKKGYADMTAVSADQFDNMANFSFVREEDGVLIYPEKITVRSAMDNGEVLGFQASDFVYEHQIKREIPQPKLKLAQAKKTLNPEYNILYNRKALIKNDRNEDVLCYEFGGRINGSQYRIYINADTGLEETVEVIKDAQAGIR
;
A
#
# COMPACT_ATOMS: atom_id res chain seq x y z
N MET A 1 -66.85 38.34 -21.68
CA MET A 1 -66.25 38.16 -20.33
C MET A 1 -65.16 37.09 -20.33
N TYR A 2 -65.45 35.85 -20.77
CA TYR A 2 -64.49 34.73 -20.80
C TYR A 2 -63.19 34.98 -21.59
N LYS A 3 -63.24 35.61 -22.78
CA LYS A 3 -62.04 35.94 -23.58
C LYS A 3 -61.01 36.81 -22.86
N ARG A 4 -61.45 37.73 -21.99
CA ARG A 4 -60.55 38.63 -21.25
C ARG A 4 -59.92 37.92 -20.04
N LEU A 5 -60.66 37.03 -19.40
CA LEU A 5 -60.16 36.21 -18.30
C LEU A 5 -59.11 35.19 -18.81
N SER A 6 -59.40 34.50 -19.91
CA SER A 6 -58.50 33.51 -20.51
C SER A 6 -57.20 34.13 -21.03
N ALA A 7 -57.25 35.37 -21.54
CA ALA A 7 -56.06 36.08 -22.01
C ALA A 7 -55.04 36.41 -20.91
N ILE A 8 -55.47 36.44 -19.63
CA ILE A 8 -54.61 36.70 -18.48
C ILE A 8 -54.26 35.40 -17.75
N LEU A 9 -55.22 34.49 -17.59
CA LEU A 9 -55.00 33.23 -16.89
C LEU A 9 -54.07 32.28 -17.64
N PHE A 10 -54.10 32.25 -18.97
CA PHE A 10 -53.28 31.32 -19.75
C PHE A 10 -51.77 31.64 -19.67
N PRO A 11 -51.32 32.90 -19.81
CA PRO A 11 -49.92 33.26 -19.55
C PRO A 11 -49.47 32.97 -18.12
N VAL A 12 -50.30 33.27 -17.11
CA VAL A 12 -49.98 33.00 -15.70
C VAL A 12 -49.83 31.51 -15.44
N ALA A 13 -50.78 30.68 -15.92
CA ALA A 13 -50.70 29.24 -15.82
C ALA A 13 -49.47 28.68 -16.56
N THR A 14 -49.11 29.25 -17.71
CA THR A 14 -47.91 28.85 -18.46
C THR A 14 -46.63 29.15 -17.68
N VAL A 15 -46.51 30.33 -17.06
CA VAL A 15 -45.36 30.68 -16.22
C VAL A 15 -45.26 29.76 -14.99
N LEU A 16 -46.38 29.46 -14.34
CA LEU A 16 -46.42 28.51 -13.22
C LEU A 16 -46.01 27.10 -13.64
N LEU A 17 -46.47 26.63 -14.81
CA LEU A 17 -46.09 25.32 -15.36
C LEU A 17 -44.58 25.25 -15.65
N ILE A 18 -44.02 26.29 -16.29
CA ILE A 18 -42.58 26.38 -16.57
C ILE A 18 -41.80 26.40 -15.24
N GLY A 19 -42.25 27.17 -14.25
CA GLY A 19 -41.65 27.20 -12.91
C GLY A 19 -41.64 25.82 -12.25
N ALA A 20 -42.75 25.09 -12.30
CA ALA A 20 -42.86 23.73 -11.75
C ALA A 20 -41.96 22.73 -12.49
N LEU A 21 -41.84 22.83 -13.82
CA LEU A 21 -40.95 21.97 -14.61
C LEU A 21 -39.46 22.24 -14.31
N VAL A 22 -39.08 23.52 -14.20
CA VAL A 22 -37.70 23.91 -13.85
C VAL A 22 -37.37 23.46 -12.42
N TRP A 23 -38.27 23.69 -11.47
CA TRP A 23 -38.10 23.25 -10.08
C TRP A 23 -38.00 21.72 -10.00
N GLY A 24 -38.91 20.98 -10.65
CA GLY A 24 -38.86 19.52 -10.68
C GLY A 24 -37.59 18.97 -11.33
N TYR A 25 -37.07 19.63 -12.37
CA TYR A 25 -35.78 19.27 -12.98
C TYR A 25 -34.61 19.52 -12.03
N GLN A 26 -34.61 20.66 -11.33
CA GLN A 26 -33.56 21.03 -10.39
C GLN A 26 -33.57 20.09 -9.16
N GLU A 27 -34.74 19.82 -8.60
CA GLU A 27 -34.94 18.85 -7.50
C GLU A 27 -34.44 17.45 -7.90
N ASN A 28 -34.78 16.99 -9.11
CA ASN A 28 -34.31 15.70 -9.62
C ASN A 28 -32.77 15.67 -9.78
N LYS A 29 -32.16 16.78 -10.20
CA LYS A 29 -30.70 16.89 -10.33
C LYS A 29 -30.00 16.88 -8.97
N GLU A 30 -30.52 17.63 -8.00
CA GLU A 30 -29.99 17.68 -6.63
C GLU A 30 -30.12 16.32 -5.94
N LYS A 31 -31.29 15.67 -6.07
CA LYS A 31 -31.51 14.30 -5.59
C LYS A 31 -30.50 13.32 -6.18
N ASN A 32 -30.31 13.33 -7.50
CA ASN A 32 -29.36 12.44 -8.16
C ASN A 32 -27.91 12.71 -7.73
N ALA A 33 -27.55 13.97 -7.53
CA ALA A 33 -26.21 14.33 -7.03
C ALA A 33 -25.98 13.81 -5.60
N ILE A 34 -26.98 13.92 -4.71
CA ILE A 34 -26.93 13.36 -3.36
C ILE A 34 -26.78 11.84 -3.41
N LEU A 35 -27.57 11.14 -4.23
CA LEU A 35 -27.50 9.68 -4.37
C LEU A 35 -26.14 9.20 -4.89
N ILE A 36 -25.57 9.89 -5.89
CA ILE A 36 -24.24 9.57 -6.41
C ILE A 36 -23.16 9.81 -5.34
N ASN A 37 -23.26 10.91 -4.59
CA ASN A 37 -22.30 11.20 -3.53
C ASN A 37 -22.36 10.17 -2.40
N ALA A 38 -23.56 9.74 -2.00
CA ALA A 38 -23.76 8.69 -1.00
C ALA A 38 -23.20 7.34 -1.49
N GLU A 39 -23.50 6.97 -2.75
CA GLU A 39 -22.96 5.75 -3.37
C GLU A 39 -21.42 5.75 -3.39
N ASN A 40 -20.80 6.84 -3.84
CA ASN A 40 -19.34 6.98 -3.86
C ASN A 40 -18.73 6.92 -2.45
N GLN A 41 -19.42 7.49 -1.46
CA GLN A 41 -19.00 7.44 -0.06
C GLN A 41 -19.03 6.02 0.48
N TYR A 42 -20.10 5.26 0.21
CA TYR A 42 -20.22 3.85 0.65
C TYR A 42 -19.22 2.94 -0.04
N GLN A 43 -19.03 3.09 -1.36
CA GLN A 43 -18.01 2.33 -2.09
C GLN A 43 -16.60 2.59 -1.53
N ARG A 44 -16.28 3.86 -1.25
CA ARG A 44 -14.99 4.23 -0.66
C ARG A 44 -14.82 3.66 0.74
N ALA A 45 -15.79 3.90 1.63
CA ALA A 45 -15.74 3.40 3.01
C ALA A 45 -15.60 1.87 3.05
N PHE A 46 -16.31 1.15 2.18
CA PHE A 46 -16.20 -0.30 2.12
C PHE A 46 -14.85 -0.77 1.56
N HIS A 47 -14.33 -0.10 0.54
CA HIS A 47 -12.99 -0.37 0.00
C HIS A 47 -11.90 -0.13 1.06
N ASP A 48 -11.99 0.99 1.78
CA ASP A 48 -11.02 1.36 2.81
C ASP A 48 -11.10 0.41 4.02
N LEU A 49 -12.30 -0.03 4.40
CA LEU A 49 -12.50 -1.09 5.40
C LEU A 49 -11.84 -2.40 4.99
N SER A 50 -12.08 -2.87 3.75
CA SER A 50 -11.46 -4.09 3.21
C SER A 50 -9.93 -4.00 3.23
N TYR A 51 -9.39 -2.83 2.84
CA TYR A 51 -7.97 -2.54 2.90
C TYR A 51 -7.41 -2.53 4.34
N HIS A 52 -8.06 -1.84 5.28
CA HIS A 52 -7.59 -1.80 6.67
C HIS A 52 -7.71 -3.15 7.37
N MET A 53 -8.68 -3.99 7.01
CA MET A 53 -8.77 -5.37 7.51
C MET A 53 -7.61 -6.25 7.03
N ASP A 54 -7.21 -6.14 5.76
CA ASP A 54 -6.02 -6.81 5.22
C ASP A 54 -4.73 -6.33 5.92
N ARG A 55 -4.62 -5.01 6.13
CA ARG A 55 -3.51 -4.40 6.88
C ARG A 55 -3.45 -4.86 8.33
N LEU A 56 -4.61 -4.97 8.98
CA LEU A 56 -4.75 -5.46 10.35
C LEU A 56 -4.26 -6.91 10.46
N HIS A 57 -4.71 -7.78 9.56
CA HIS A 57 -4.25 -9.16 9.49
C HIS A 57 -2.73 -9.25 9.30
N THR A 58 -2.19 -8.46 8.38
CA THR A 58 -0.75 -8.38 8.11
C THR A 58 0.03 -7.97 9.37
N GLU A 59 -0.42 -6.94 10.08
CA GLU A 59 0.30 -6.43 11.25
C GLU A 59 0.23 -7.38 12.46
N LEU A 60 -0.89 -8.08 12.63
CA LEU A 60 -1.00 -9.18 13.60
C LEU A 60 -0.01 -10.31 13.27
N GLY A 61 0.14 -10.66 11.99
CA GLY A 61 1.12 -11.63 11.51
C GLY A 61 2.56 -11.20 11.79
N ASN A 62 2.91 -9.95 11.47
CA ASN A 62 4.23 -9.36 11.78
C ASN A 62 4.54 -9.43 13.28
N THR A 63 3.56 -9.07 14.12
CA THR A 63 3.69 -9.08 15.59
C THR A 63 3.89 -10.49 16.14
N LEU A 64 3.38 -11.52 15.45
CA LEU A 64 3.58 -12.94 15.83
C LEU A 64 4.87 -13.55 15.27
N ALA A 65 5.40 -12.99 14.18
CA ALA A 65 6.58 -13.52 13.50
C ALA A 65 7.89 -13.16 14.22
N VAL A 66 7.89 -12.05 14.97
CA VAL A 66 9.01 -11.60 15.79
C VAL A 66 9.30 -12.54 16.95
N SER A 67 10.52 -12.48 17.46
CA SER A 67 10.97 -13.23 18.63
C SER A 67 10.22 -12.80 19.89
N SER A 68 9.96 -13.75 20.79
CA SER A 68 9.37 -13.49 22.10
C SER A 68 10.17 -12.47 22.95
N THR A 69 11.46 -12.28 22.63
CA THR A 69 12.36 -11.33 23.30
C THR A 69 12.38 -9.94 22.66
N SER A 70 11.75 -9.74 21.50
CA SER A 70 11.74 -8.48 20.75
C SER A 70 10.66 -7.52 21.22
N GLN A 71 10.80 -7.08 22.46
CA GLN A 71 9.77 -6.28 23.14
C GLN A 71 9.47 -4.95 22.45
N GLY A 72 10.47 -4.34 21.82
CA GLY A 72 10.27 -3.13 21.00
C GLY A 72 9.37 -3.38 19.79
N MET A 73 9.56 -4.52 19.11
CA MET A 73 8.78 -4.90 17.94
C MET A 73 7.36 -5.31 18.29
N HIS A 74 7.15 -6.07 19.38
CA HIS A 74 5.81 -6.34 19.88
C HIS A 74 5.06 -5.06 20.20
N ARG A 75 5.72 -4.12 20.89
CA ARG A 75 5.14 -2.83 21.23
C ARG A 75 4.66 -2.08 19.98
N LYS A 76 5.55 -1.97 18.99
CA LYS A 76 5.28 -1.31 17.72
C LYS A 76 4.12 -1.97 16.96
N GLY A 77 4.16 -3.29 16.83
CA GLY A 77 3.12 -4.06 16.16
C GLY A 77 1.74 -3.87 16.79
N LEU A 78 1.67 -3.94 18.12
CA LEU A 78 0.43 -3.71 18.87
C LEU A 78 -0.10 -2.28 18.73
N MET A 79 0.78 -1.27 18.73
CA MET A 79 0.36 0.12 18.51
C MET A 79 -0.15 0.37 17.08
N ASN A 80 0.44 -0.29 16.09
CA ASN A 80 -0.05 -0.26 14.72
C ASN A 80 -1.40 -0.98 14.58
N VAL A 81 -1.56 -2.15 15.20
CA VAL A 81 -2.84 -2.88 15.27
C VAL A 81 -3.92 -1.97 15.86
N TRP A 82 -3.65 -1.31 17.00
CA TRP A 82 -4.55 -0.34 17.60
C TRP A 82 -4.99 0.76 16.62
N ARG A 83 -4.02 1.44 15.98
CA ARG A 83 -4.30 2.50 15.01
C ARG A 83 -5.15 2.01 13.82
N ILE A 84 -4.77 0.88 13.21
CA ILE A 84 -5.46 0.32 12.04
C ILE A 84 -6.90 -0.10 12.41
N THR A 85 -7.09 -0.68 13.60
CA THR A 85 -8.45 -1.01 14.06
C THR A 85 -9.33 0.22 14.26
N SER A 86 -8.77 1.34 14.75
CA SER A 86 -9.52 2.59 14.88
C SER A 86 -9.87 3.20 13.52
N GLU A 87 -9.00 3.06 12.52
CA GLU A 87 -9.32 3.40 11.12
C GLU A 87 -10.49 2.53 10.63
N ALA A 88 -10.37 1.20 10.69
CA ALA A 88 -11.41 0.24 10.31
C ALA A 88 -12.78 0.54 10.96
N GLN A 89 -12.81 0.92 12.24
CA GLN A 89 -14.04 1.33 12.93
C GLN A 89 -14.66 2.60 12.33
N ASN A 90 -13.84 3.60 12.00
CA ASN A 90 -14.31 4.82 11.36
C ASN A 90 -14.91 4.55 9.98
N GLU A 91 -14.38 3.58 9.23
CA GLU A 91 -14.95 3.21 7.93
C GLU A 91 -16.27 2.44 8.06
N ILE A 92 -16.39 1.52 9.02
CA ILE A 92 -17.68 0.87 9.33
C ILE A 92 -18.74 1.92 9.65
N ASN A 93 -18.38 2.94 10.44
CA ASN A 93 -19.31 4.00 10.82
C ASN A 93 -19.80 4.87 9.65
N GLN A 94 -19.13 4.81 8.51
CA GLN A 94 -19.49 5.55 7.29
C GLN A 94 -20.35 4.72 6.34
N LEU A 95 -20.55 3.41 6.60
CA LEU A 95 -21.48 2.56 5.87
C LEU A 95 -22.93 2.87 6.30
N PRO A 96 -23.96 2.45 5.55
CA PRO A 96 -25.35 2.64 5.95
C PRO A 96 -25.69 1.78 7.18
N LEU A 97 -25.35 2.30 8.36
CA LEU A 97 -25.39 1.61 9.67
C LEU A 97 -26.79 1.21 10.13
N GLY A 98 -27.84 1.87 9.64
CA GLY A 98 -29.21 1.66 10.13
C GLY A 98 -29.80 0.28 9.79
N LEU A 99 -29.21 -0.44 8.83
CA LEU A 99 -29.89 -1.59 8.20
C LEU A 99 -28.98 -2.80 7.91
N LEU A 100 -27.66 -2.70 8.08
CA LEU A 100 -26.73 -3.80 7.85
C LEU A 100 -26.23 -4.40 9.18
N PRO A 101 -26.08 -5.74 9.29
CA PRO A 101 -25.61 -6.37 10.51
C PRO A 101 -24.09 -6.22 10.63
N PHE A 102 -23.65 -5.13 11.28
CA PHE A 102 -22.24 -4.82 11.54
C PHE A 102 -21.84 -4.87 13.02
N ASN A 103 -22.82 -5.03 13.92
CA ASN A 103 -22.62 -4.89 15.35
C ASN A 103 -21.53 -5.83 15.89
N LYS A 104 -21.39 -7.05 15.36
CA LYS A 104 -20.37 -7.99 15.81
C LYS A 104 -18.99 -7.67 15.24
N THR A 105 -18.93 -7.20 14.00
CA THR A 105 -17.68 -6.75 13.38
C THR A 105 -17.11 -5.51 14.09
N GLU A 106 -17.97 -4.55 14.43
CA GLU A 106 -17.59 -3.36 15.22
C GLU A 106 -17.11 -3.75 16.63
N GLU A 107 -17.84 -4.64 17.31
CA GLU A 107 -17.48 -5.18 18.62
C GLU A 107 -16.14 -5.92 18.57
N PHE A 108 -15.89 -6.72 17.54
CA PHE A 108 -14.62 -7.41 17.32
C PHE A 108 -13.45 -6.43 17.13
N LEU A 109 -13.61 -5.41 16.28
CA LEU A 109 -12.58 -4.37 16.08
C LEU A 109 -12.30 -3.59 17.36
N SER A 110 -13.34 -3.27 18.13
CA SER A 110 -13.21 -2.59 19.43
C SER A 110 -12.40 -3.44 20.41
N ARG A 111 -12.67 -4.75 20.48
CA ARG A 111 -11.94 -5.69 21.33
C ARG A 111 -10.47 -5.79 20.93
N ILE A 112 -10.15 -5.87 19.63
CA ILE A 112 -8.77 -5.87 19.15
C ILE A 112 -8.07 -4.56 19.50
N SER A 113 -8.70 -3.43 19.23
CA SER A 113 -8.17 -2.09 19.51
C SER A 113 -7.77 -1.96 20.98
N ASN A 114 -8.67 -2.36 21.89
CA ASN A 114 -8.45 -2.32 23.33
C ASN A 114 -7.31 -3.25 23.79
N PHE A 115 -7.28 -4.49 23.30
CA PHE A 115 -6.19 -5.43 23.60
C PHE A 115 -4.84 -4.89 23.14
N ALA A 116 -4.77 -4.48 21.88
CA ALA A 116 -3.53 -4.03 21.26
C ALA A 116 -2.99 -2.77 21.94
N TYR A 117 -3.88 -1.84 22.29
CA TYR A 117 -3.50 -0.68 23.07
C TYR A 117 -2.91 -1.07 24.44
N LYS A 118 -3.68 -1.83 25.23
CA LYS A 118 -3.31 -2.24 26.60
C LYS A 118 -1.94 -2.91 26.66
N THR A 119 -1.72 -3.88 25.79
CA THR A 119 -0.49 -4.64 25.79
C THR A 119 0.67 -3.83 25.20
N GLY A 120 0.42 -2.98 24.20
CA GLY A 120 1.47 -2.19 23.58
C GLY A 120 1.86 -0.91 24.34
N VAL A 121 1.07 -0.39 25.29
CA VAL A 121 1.52 0.73 26.14
C VAL A 121 2.37 0.29 27.33
N ARG A 122 2.30 -0.99 27.68
CA ARG A 122 3.06 -1.58 28.79
C ARG A 122 4.55 -1.59 28.53
N ASP A 123 5.34 -1.53 29.60
CA ASP A 123 6.78 -1.81 29.52
C ASP A 123 7.04 -3.31 29.30
N LEU A 124 6.98 -3.74 28.04
CA LEU A 124 7.21 -5.13 27.65
C LEU A 124 8.62 -5.65 28.01
N THR A 125 9.57 -4.77 28.37
CA THR A 125 10.89 -5.20 28.87
C THR A 125 10.83 -5.76 30.29
N LYS A 126 9.84 -5.33 31.08
CA LYS A 126 9.58 -5.79 32.46
C LYS A 126 8.45 -6.81 32.50
N GLU A 127 7.44 -6.59 31.67
CA GLU A 127 6.23 -7.41 31.59
C GLU A 127 6.03 -7.86 30.14
N PRO A 128 6.78 -8.87 29.66
CA PRO A 128 6.68 -9.36 28.28
C PRO A 128 5.30 -9.94 27.99
N LEU A 129 5.02 -10.25 26.72
CA LEU A 129 3.78 -10.92 26.35
C LEU A 129 3.64 -12.24 27.11
N SER A 130 2.53 -12.40 27.82
CA SER A 130 2.17 -13.68 28.43
C SER A 130 1.75 -14.69 27.37
N GLU A 131 1.85 -15.98 27.69
CA GLU A 131 1.42 -17.06 26.78
C GLU A 131 -0.05 -16.91 26.34
N ASN A 132 -0.90 -16.42 27.23
CA ASN A 132 -2.30 -16.12 26.93
C ASN A 132 -2.43 -14.95 25.94
N GLU A 133 -1.67 -13.86 26.11
CA GLU A 133 -1.66 -12.74 25.16
C GLU A 133 -1.15 -13.17 23.77
N VAL A 134 -0.14 -14.05 23.71
CA VAL A 134 0.34 -14.64 22.45
C VAL A 134 -0.72 -15.52 21.80
N LYS A 135 -1.42 -16.35 22.59
CA LYS A 135 -2.54 -17.17 22.09
C LYS A 135 -3.67 -16.30 21.55
N THR A 136 -4.00 -15.21 22.26
CA THR A 136 -4.97 -14.21 21.82
C THR A 136 -4.55 -13.61 20.48
N LEU A 137 -3.28 -13.17 20.32
CA LEU A 137 -2.77 -12.68 19.04
C LEU A 137 -2.89 -13.72 17.91
N LYS A 138 -2.58 -15.00 18.17
CA LYS A 138 -2.74 -16.09 17.19
C LYS A 138 -4.22 -16.24 16.77
N THR A 139 -5.16 -16.18 17.71
CA THR A 139 -6.60 -16.22 17.41
C THR A 139 -7.03 -14.99 16.59
N LEU A 140 -6.60 -13.78 16.98
CA LEU A 140 -6.91 -12.55 16.25
C LEU A 140 -6.36 -12.59 14.82
N TYR A 141 -5.15 -13.12 14.63
CA TYR A 141 -4.55 -13.32 13.30
C TYR A 141 -5.40 -14.24 12.42
N THR A 142 -5.83 -15.39 12.95
CA THR A 142 -6.73 -16.31 12.21
C THR A 142 -8.05 -15.66 11.85
N ASN A 143 -8.73 -15.07 12.84
CA ASN A 143 -10.06 -14.48 12.67
C ASN A 143 -10.03 -13.28 11.71
N SER A 144 -9.02 -12.40 11.79
CA SER A 144 -8.85 -11.29 10.86
C SER A 144 -8.59 -11.75 9.42
N GLY A 145 -7.87 -12.86 9.24
CA GLY A 145 -7.65 -13.46 7.92
C GLY A 145 -8.94 -14.00 7.29
N GLU A 146 -9.81 -14.61 8.09
CA GLU A 146 -11.13 -15.07 7.62
C GLU A 146 -12.04 -13.91 7.24
N ILE A 147 -12.14 -12.88 8.11
CA ILE A 147 -12.96 -11.69 7.83
C ILE A 147 -12.46 -10.96 6.58
N THR A 148 -11.14 -10.83 6.41
CA THR A 148 -10.55 -10.20 5.22
C THR A 148 -10.98 -10.93 3.93
N LYS A 149 -10.93 -12.27 3.92
CA LYS A 149 -11.37 -13.07 2.76
C LYS A 149 -12.86 -12.88 2.47
N ASP A 150 -13.68 -12.84 3.52
CA ASP A 150 -15.12 -12.63 3.36
C ASP A 150 -15.43 -11.22 2.82
N LEU A 151 -14.78 -10.17 3.34
CA LEU A 151 -14.93 -8.80 2.85
C LEU A 151 -14.48 -8.66 1.39
N GLN A 152 -13.35 -9.26 1.01
CA GLN A 152 -12.88 -9.30 -0.37
C GLN A 152 -13.85 -10.05 -1.29
N SER A 153 -14.47 -11.13 -0.81
CA SER A 153 -15.51 -11.86 -1.54
C SER A 153 -16.75 -11.00 -1.79
N VAL A 154 -17.19 -10.23 -0.79
CA VAL A 154 -18.28 -9.25 -0.94
C VAL A 154 -17.89 -8.16 -1.93
N GLN A 155 -16.68 -7.60 -1.82
CA GLN A 155 -16.16 -6.59 -2.74
C GLN A 155 -16.17 -7.07 -4.19
N ASN A 156 -15.68 -8.28 -4.44
CA ASN A 156 -15.65 -8.86 -5.76
C ASN A 156 -17.07 -9.06 -6.32
N LYS A 157 -18.04 -9.48 -5.50
CA LYS A 157 -19.44 -9.62 -5.91
C LYS A 157 -20.09 -8.27 -6.23
N VAL A 158 -19.87 -7.25 -5.41
CA VAL A 158 -20.37 -5.88 -5.65
C VAL A 158 -19.90 -5.37 -7.01
N ILE A 159 -18.59 -5.51 -7.28
CA ILE A 159 -17.98 -5.06 -8.54
C ILE A 159 -18.47 -5.89 -9.73
N ALA A 160 -18.47 -7.22 -9.61
CA ALA A 160 -18.84 -8.12 -10.71
C ALA A 160 -20.31 -8.00 -11.13
N SER A 161 -21.20 -7.78 -10.16
CA SER A 161 -22.65 -7.68 -10.40
C SER A 161 -23.14 -6.25 -10.54
N GLY A 162 -22.26 -5.24 -10.45
CA GLY A 162 -22.62 -3.82 -10.56
C GLY A 162 -23.64 -3.36 -9.50
N LEU A 163 -23.58 -3.96 -8.31
CA LEU A 163 -24.53 -3.70 -7.23
C LEU A 163 -24.29 -2.31 -6.64
N ARG A 164 -25.38 -1.57 -6.37
CA ARG A 164 -25.30 -0.24 -5.74
C ARG A 164 -25.67 -0.35 -4.27
N TRP A 165 -24.89 0.32 -3.43
CA TRP A 165 -25.15 0.39 -1.98
C TRP A 165 -26.46 1.09 -1.67
N MET A 166 -26.85 2.09 -2.47
CA MET A 166 -28.15 2.76 -2.35
C MET A 166 -29.35 1.84 -2.63
N ASP A 167 -29.20 0.87 -3.53
CA ASP A 167 -30.26 -0.10 -3.84
C ASP A 167 -30.47 -1.05 -2.66
N VAL A 168 -29.38 -1.41 -1.96
CA VAL A 168 -29.41 -2.19 -0.71
C VAL A 168 -30.10 -1.43 0.42
N GLU A 169 -29.77 -0.15 0.61
CA GLU A 169 -30.43 0.70 1.61
C GLU A 169 -31.94 0.81 1.33
N THR A 170 -32.32 1.02 0.07
CA THR A 170 -33.74 1.11 -0.33
C THR A 170 -34.47 -0.22 -0.13
N ALA A 171 -33.84 -1.36 -0.47
CA ALA A 171 -34.40 -2.70 -0.28
C ALA A 171 -34.63 -3.01 1.21
N LEU A 172 -33.70 -2.60 2.07
CA LEU A 172 -33.78 -2.78 3.52
C LEU A 172 -34.89 -1.93 4.15
N VAL A 173 -35.12 -0.69 3.68
CA VAL A 173 -36.24 0.15 4.14
C VAL A 173 -37.60 -0.40 3.67
N SER A 174 -37.64 -1.01 2.48
CA SER A 174 -38.89 -1.46 1.84
C SER A 174 -39.27 -2.93 2.12
N ASN A 175 -38.49 -3.67 2.92
CA ASN A 175 -38.67 -5.11 3.20
C ASN A 175 -38.77 -6.00 1.94
N ASN A 176 -38.20 -5.56 0.81
CA ASN A 176 -38.33 -6.24 -0.47
C ASN A 176 -37.05 -7.04 -0.77
N THR A 177 -37.17 -8.36 -0.92
CA THR A 177 -36.06 -9.32 -0.90
C THR A 177 -35.43 -9.62 -2.25
N GLN A 178 -35.32 -8.63 -3.15
CA GLN A 178 -34.64 -8.86 -4.43
C GLN A 178 -33.16 -8.45 -4.38
N ASP A 179 -32.32 -9.47 -4.57
CA ASP A 179 -30.84 -9.52 -4.62
C ASP A 179 -30.08 -9.06 -3.37
N ASN A 180 -30.05 -9.93 -2.35
CA ASN A 180 -29.43 -9.72 -1.04
C ASN A 180 -27.93 -10.01 -0.97
N SER A 181 -27.23 -10.12 -2.11
CA SER A 181 -25.84 -10.58 -2.17
C SER A 181 -24.86 -9.81 -1.26
N ILE A 182 -25.08 -8.50 -1.08
CA ILE A 182 -24.32 -7.63 -0.16
C ILE A 182 -24.69 -7.91 1.30
N ILE A 183 -25.99 -7.94 1.61
CA ILE A 183 -26.54 -8.19 2.96
C ILE A 183 -26.13 -9.58 3.46
N ASP A 184 -26.22 -10.60 2.61
CA ASP A 184 -25.87 -11.98 2.92
C ASP A 184 -24.38 -12.15 3.15
N GLY A 185 -23.57 -11.40 2.39
CA GLY A 185 -22.14 -11.24 2.64
C GLY A 185 -21.85 -10.74 4.04
N PHE A 186 -22.47 -9.64 4.44
CA PHE A 186 -22.31 -9.08 5.79
C PHE A 186 -22.86 -9.97 6.89
N ARG A 187 -24.03 -10.59 6.70
CA ARG A 187 -24.58 -11.58 7.64
C ARG A 187 -23.63 -12.75 7.84
N THR A 188 -22.92 -13.16 6.79
CA THR A 188 -21.93 -14.24 6.88
C THR A 188 -20.73 -13.81 7.72
N VAL A 189 -20.21 -12.60 7.49
CA VAL A 189 -19.13 -12.03 8.32
C VAL A 189 -19.58 -11.93 9.78
N ASP A 190 -20.73 -11.29 10.04
CA ASP A 190 -21.23 -11.01 11.38
C ASP A 190 -21.53 -12.31 12.17
N LYS A 191 -22.13 -13.32 11.53
CA LYS A 191 -22.37 -14.64 12.14
C LYS A 191 -21.08 -15.41 12.46
N LYS A 192 -20.06 -15.31 11.60
CA LYS A 192 -18.77 -15.95 11.88
C LYS A 192 -18.07 -15.27 13.05
N VAL A 193 -18.16 -13.95 13.13
CA VAL A 193 -17.63 -13.19 14.28
C VAL A 193 -18.34 -13.56 15.58
N GLU A 194 -19.67 -13.75 15.55
CA GLU A 194 -20.46 -14.23 16.69
C GLU A 194 -20.05 -15.63 17.17
N ALA A 195 -19.64 -16.51 16.25
CA ALA A 195 -19.24 -17.88 16.58
C ALA A 195 -17.85 -17.99 17.24
N TYR A 196 -17.10 -16.90 17.36
CA TYR A 196 -15.79 -16.93 18.01
C TYR A 196 -15.92 -17.01 19.54
N PRO A 197 -15.15 -17.88 20.21
CA PRO A 197 -15.22 -18.04 21.66
C PRO A 197 -14.86 -16.73 22.39
N GLU A 198 -15.57 -16.45 23.49
CA GLU A 198 -15.28 -15.30 24.35
C GLU A 198 -13.87 -15.41 24.94
N LEU A 199 -13.10 -14.34 24.75
CA LEU A 199 -11.75 -14.16 25.27
C LEU A 199 -11.81 -13.22 26.50
N ASP A 200 -10.88 -13.36 27.44
CA ASP A 200 -10.79 -12.52 28.64
C ASP A 200 -9.92 -11.28 28.37
N TRP A 201 -10.50 -10.08 28.52
CA TRP A 201 -9.94 -8.85 27.96
C TRP A 201 -9.45 -7.81 28.98
N GLY A 202 -9.86 -7.87 30.25
CA GLY A 202 -9.45 -6.90 31.29
C GLY A 202 -9.75 -5.41 31.00
N PRO A 203 -9.40 -4.48 31.92
CA PRO A 203 -9.91 -3.10 31.91
C PRO A 203 -9.06 -2.05 31.15
N SER A 204 -9.69 -0.91 30.76
CA SER A 204 -9.34 0.04 29.67
C SER A 204 -8.98 1.49 30.09
N VAL A 205 -8.07 2.17 29.36
CA VAL A 205 -7.94 3.66 29.19
C VAL A 205 -7.07 4.00 27.94
N SER A 206 -6.98 5.27 27.47
CA SER A 206 -6.74 5.70 26.06
C SER A 206 -5.58 6.68 25.71
N SER A 207 -5.09 6.61 24.44
CA SER A 207 -4.37 7.58 23.53
C SER A 207 -2.85 7.89 23.76
N ILE A 208 -1.91 8.13 22.78
CA ILE A 208 -1.80 8.99 21.54
C ILE A 208 -0.57 8.55 20.65
N TYR A 209 -0.48 8.94 19.36
CA TYR A 209 0.75 8.96 18.50
C TYR A 209 0.88 10.22 17.60
N ASP A 210 2.11 10.51 17.11
CA ASP A 210 2.49 11.58 16.14
C ASP A 210 3.60 11.15 15.13
N ARG A 211 3.77 11.88 13.99
CA ARG A 211 4.63 11.57 12.80
C ARG A 211 5.79 12.58 12.52
N ARG A 212 6.75 12.20 11.64
CA ARG A 212 8.05 12.85 11.28
C ARG A 212 8.21 13.30 9.80
N SER A 213 9.32 14.02 9.51
CA SER A 213 9.67 14.87 8.33
C SER A 213 10.67 14.28 7.28
N VAL A 214 10.93 15.03 6.18
CA VAL A 214 11.67 14.65 4.94
C VAL A 214 13.10 15.28 4.85
N LYS A 215 14.07 14.60 4.21
CA LYS A 215 15.45 15.10 3.90
C LYS A 215 15.56 15.86 2.56
N GLN A 216 16.45 16.84 2.46
CA GLN A 216 16.70 17.65 1.25
C GLN A 216 17.87 17.14 0.37
N LEU A 217 17.75 17.26 -0.96
CA LEU A 217 18.81 16.94 -1.93
C LEU A 217 19.88 18.03 -2.03
N ALA A 218 21.14 17.59 -2.15
CA ALA A 218 22.28 18.43 -2.51
C ALA A 218 22.47 18.52 -4.03
N GLY A 219 23.17 19.57 -4.49
CA GLY A 219 23.53 19.77 -5.90
C GLY A 219 23.01 21.09 -6.48
N MET A 220 23.71 21.59 -7.51
CA MET A 220 23.30 22.82 -8.20
C MET A 220 22.03 22.56 -9.04
N PRO A 221 21.09 23.51 -9.09
CA PRO A 221 19.96 23.45 -10.02
C PRO A 221 20.42 23.29 -11.46
N VAL A 222 19.77 22.41 -12.21
CA VAL A 222 20.02 22.23 -13.65
C VAL A 222 19.00 22.99 -14.50
N SER A 223 19.42 23.40 -15.70
CA SER A 223 18.54 24.06 -16.65
C SER A 223 17.70 23.05 -17.44
N ALA A 224 16.58 23.50 -18.01
CA ALA A 224 15.78 22.67 -18.91
C ALA A 224 16.57 22.08 -20.09
N GLU A 225 17.57 22.81 -20.61
CA GLU A 225 18.45 22.31 -21.68
C GLU A 225 19.40 21.20 -21.21
N ASP A 226 19.89 21.27 -19.96
CA ASP A 226 20.69 20.20 -19.37
C ASP A 226 19.86 18.92 -19.23
N VAL A 227 18.62 19.06 -18.78
CA VAL A 227 17.68 17.94 -18.66
C VAL A 227 17.35 17.33 -20.02
N LYS A 228 17.17 18.14 -21.08
CA LYS A 228 17.00 17.61 -22.45
C LYS A 228 18.19 16.77 -22.88
N ARG A 229 19.43 17.24 -22.66
CA ARG A 229 20.63 16.47 -23.02
C ARG A 229 20.71 15.15 -22.27
N LYS A 230 20.41 15.16 -20.97
CA LYS A 230 20.37 13.95 -20.13
C LYS A 230 19.28 12.98 -20.61
N ALA A 231 18.09 13.47 -20.93
CA ALA A 231 16.99 12.68 -21.46
C ALA A 231 17.32 12.03 -22.82
N MET A 232 17.94 12.78 -23.75
CA MET A 232 18.35 12.21 -25.05
C MET A 232 19.38 11.09 -24.88
N LYS A 233 20.37 11.31 -24.00
CA LYS A 233 21.37 10.30 -23.67
C LYS A 233 20.74 9.06 -23.03
N PHE A 234 19.78 9.24 -22.11
CA PHE A 234 19.11 8.11 -21.46
C PHE A 234 18.21 7.34 -22.43
N ALA A 235 17.50 8.02 -23.33
CA ALA A 235 16.59 7.42 -24.29
C ALA A 235 17.28 6.84 -25.54
N ASP A 236 18.62 6.85 -25.60
CA ASP A 236 19.44 6.38 -26.73
C ASP A 236 18.97 6.95 -28.09
N THR A 237 18.62 8.24 -28.13
CA THR A 237 18.11 8.91 -29.35
C THR A 237 19.13 9.89 -29.95
N ASP A 238 19.22 9.90 -31.27
CA ASP A 238 20.12 10.70 -32.11
C ASP A 238 19.62 12.14 -32.38
N GLY A 239 18.69 12.66 -31.56
CA GLY A 239 18.18 14.03 -31.67
C GLY A 239 17.05 14.21 -32.70
N SER A 240 16.62 13.14 -33.37
CA SER A 240 15.50 13.18 -34.33
C SER A 240 14.11 13.14 -33.69
N ALA A 241 14.04 12.92 -32.37
CA ALA A 241 12.79 12.88 -31.60
C ALA A 241 12.29 14.28 -31.22
N ARG A 242 10.96 14.46 -31.13
CA ARG A 242 10.39 15.70 -30.58
C ARG A 242 10.39 15.61 -29.05
N LEU A 243 11.08 16.53 -28.39
CA LEU A 243 11.12 16.64 -26.93
C LEU A 243 10.20 17.76 -26.44
N ARG A 244 9.43 17.47 -25.37
CA ARG A 244 8.71 18.48 -24.59
C ARG A 244 9.23 18.43 -23.15
N VAL A 245 9.59 19.59 -22.60
CA VAL A 245 10.02 19.72 -21.20
C VAL A 245 8.99 20.53 -20.45
N THR A 246 8.61 20.04 -19.27
CA THR A 246 7.70 20.72 -18.33
C THR A 246 8.42 20.81 -16.98
N GLN A 247 8.46 21.99 -16.38
CA GLN A 247 8.92 22.16 -15.00
C GLN A 247 7.72 21.99 -14.05
N ASN A 248 7.89 21.18 -13.01
CA ASN A 248 6.86 20.88 -12.02
C ASN A 248 7.28 21.40 -10.64
N GLY A 249 6.31 21.73 -9.79
CA GLY A 249 6.59 22.02 -8.37
C GLY A 249 7.49 23.24 -8.13
N LYS A 250 7.48 24.23 -9.04
CA LYS A 250 8.33 25.43 -8.99
C LYS A 250 8.27 26.09 -7.60
N GLY A 251 9.43 26.25 -6.97
CA GLY A 251 9.55 26.88 -5.65
C GLY A 251 9.22 25.97 -4.47
N THR A 252 9.02 24.67 -4.68
CA THR A 252 8.85 23.69 -3.61
C THR A 252 10.11 22.81 -3.48
N ASP A 253 10.23 22.10 -2.35
CA ASP A 253 11.31 21.13 -2.11
C ASP A 253 11.30 19.94 -3.11
N TRP A 254 10.22 19.79 -3.89
CA TRP A 254 10.00 18.72 -4.87
C TRP A 254 10.06 19.18 -6.33
N SER A 255 10.69 20.34 -6.58
CA SER A 255 10.81 20.87 -7.94
C SER A 255 11.55 19.90 -8.87
N SER A 256 10.96 19.63 -10.03
CA SER A 256 11.41 18.60 -10.98
C SER A 256 11.13 19.01 -12.42
N TYR A 257 11.72 18.29 -13.37
CA TYR A 257 11.48 18.43 -14.79
C TYR A 257 10.98 17.13 -15.39
N THR A 258 9.83 17.16 -16.07
CA THR A 258 9.36 16.06 -16.91
C THR A 258 9.79 16.29 -18.35
N VAL A 259 10.46 15.31 -18.95
CA VAL A 259 10.80 15.28 -20.37
C VAL A 259 10.01 14.18 -21.06
N GLN A 260 9.21 14.57 -22.05
CA GLN A 260 8.52 13.65 -22.95
C GLN A 260 9.28 13.57 -24.27
N VAL A 261 9.70 12.37 -24.65
CA VAL A 261 10.37 12.07 -25.92
C VAL A 261 9.40 11.28 -26.80
N ASN A 262 8.96 11.90 -27.90
CA ASN A 262 8.10 11.24 -28.89
C ASN A 262 8.96 10.63 -29.99
N GLN A 263 9.07 9.31 -30.02
CA GLN A 263 9.79 8.59 -31.09
C GLN A 263 8.90 8.40 -32.33
N ARG A 264 9.52 8.28 -33.51
CA ARG A 264 8.82 8.22 -34.81
C ARG A 264 7.83 7.05 -34.96
N GLN A 265 7.95 6.00 -34.13
CA GLN A 265 7.08 4.81 -34.13
C GLN A 265 5.91 4.89 -33.13
N GLY A 266 5.62 6.06 -32.55
CA GLY A 266 4.49 6.23 -31.62
C GLY A 266 4.78 5.79 -30.18
N HIS A 267 5.96 5.26 -29.89
CA HIS A 267 6.40 5.00 -28.51
C HIS A 267 6.73 6.33 -27.83
N LYS A 268 6.00 6.61 -26.75
CA LYS A 268 6.21 7.80 -25.92
C LYS A 268 7.07 7.40 -24.73
N ILE A 269 8.16 8.12 -24.53
CA ILE A 269 8.99 7.99 -23.33
C ILE A 269 8.75 9.22 -22.46
N SER A 270 8.49 9.00 -21.17
CA SER A 270 8.45 10.04 -20.16
C SER A 270 9.57 9.82 -19.16
N MET A 271 10.28 10.89 -18.80
CA MET A 271 11.36 10.86 -17.81
C MET A 271 11.23 12.04 -16.87
N ASP A 272 11.37 11.81 -15.57
CA ASP A 272 11.35 12.87 -14.57
C ASP A 272 12.73 13.04 -13.94
N PHE A 273 13.18 14.29 -13.81
CA PHE A 273 14.49 14.63 -13.27
C PHE A 273 14.35 15.61 -12.10
N THR A 274 15.21 15.48 -11.10
CA THR A 274 15.30 16.46 -10.01
C THR A 274 15.76 17.82 -10.55
N GLU A 275 15.26 18.93 -10.00
CA GLU A 275 15.84 20.25 -10.35
C GLU A 275 17.28 20.35 -9.84
N LYS A 276 17.55 19.92 -8.60
CA LYS A 276 18.91 19.90 -8.04
C LYS A 276 19.68 18.68 -8.53
N GLY A 277 20.81 18.90 -9.18
CA GLY A 277 21.68 17.85 -9.71
C GLY A 277 21.19 17.19 -11.01
N GLY A 278 19.91 17.34 -11.39
CA GLY A 278 19.36 16.76 -12.62
C GLY A 278 19.44 15.24 -12.65
N GLN A 279 19.13 14.58 -11.53
CA GLN A 279 19.16 13.13 -11.42
C GLN A 279 17.83 12.55 -11.91
N LEU A 280 17.87 11.44 -12.64
CA LEU A 280 16.68 10.77 -13.17
C LEU A 280 15.99 10.00 -12.03
N ILE A 281 14.72 10.34 -11.76
CA ILE A 281 13.92 9.72 -10.69
C ILE A 281 12.85 8.77 -11.22
N SER A 282 12.39 8.98 -12.45
CA SER A 282 11.39 8.12 -13.10
C SER A 282 11.66 8.02 -14.60
N TYR A 283 11.43 6.84 -15.16
CA TYR A 283 11.41 6.56 -16.60
C TYR A 283 10.19 5.69 -16.90
N THR A 284 9.49 5.98 -17.98
CA THR A 284 8.39 5.17 -18.50
C THR A 284 8.43 5.20 -20.02
N LYS A 285 8.32 4.03 -20.64
CA LYS A 285 8.19 3.80 -22.08
C LYS A 285 6.84 3.16 -22.33
N GLU A 286 5.97 3.88 -23.03
CA GLU A 286 4.67 3.38 -23.43
C GLU A 286 4.81 2.44 -24.63
N ARG A 287 4.38 1.19 -24.45
CA ARG A 287 4.13 0.25 -25.55
C ARG A 287 3.09 -0.78 -25.16
N ASN A 288 2.50 -1.44 -26.17
CA ASN A 288 1.67 -2.61 -25.95
C ASN A 288 2.55 -3.83 -25.60
N VAL A 289 2.16 -4.56 -24.56
CA VAL A 289 2.86 -5.77 -24.10
C VAL A 289 2.08 -6.99 -24.55
N GLY A 290 2.75 -7.88 -25.28
CA GLY A 290 2.15 -9.14 -25.73
C GLY A 290 2.07 -10.19 -24.62
N ALA A 291 1.64 -11.40 -24.97
CA ALA A 291 1.63 -12.52 -24.05
C ALA A 291 3.05 -12.85 -23.54
N LYS A 292 3.15 -13.29 -22.28
CA LYS A 292 4.38 -13.75 -21.64
C LYS A 292 5.13 -14.79 -22.49
N LYS A 293 6.42 -14.54 -22.76
CA LYS A 293 7.35 -15.46 -23.43
C LYS A 293 8.68 -15.64 -22.70
N VAL A 294 9.01 -14.76 -21.76
CA VAL A 294 10.21 -14.89 -20.93
C VAL A 294 9.86 -15.32 -19.51
N SER A 295 10.79 -16.02 -18.88
CA SER A 295 10.75 -16.34 -17.46
C SER A 295 11.02 -15.09 -16.60
N VAL A 296 10.69 -15.17 -15.31
CA VAL A 296 10.98 -14.10 -14.35
C VAL A 296 12.48 -13.86 -14.23
N GLN A 297 13.29 -14.93 -14.20
CA GLN A 297 14.74 -14.81 -14.11
C GLN A 297 15.33 -14.11 -15.34
N GLU A 298 14.93 -14.50 -16.56
CA GLU A 298 15.40 -13.82 -17.78
C GLU A 298 15.03 -12.33 -17.82
N ALA A 299 13.88 -11.95 -17.24
CA ALA A 299 13.48 -10.56 -17.14
C ALA A 299 14.27 -9.79 -16.06
N ILE A 300 14.66 -10.45 -14.96
CA ILE A 300 15.59 -9.90 -13.95
C ILE A 300 16.97 -9.65 -14.57
N ASP A 301 17.53 -10.64 -15.29
CA ASP A 301 18.85 -10.52 -15.91
C ASP A 301 18.89 -9.34 -16.90
N LYS A 302 17.85 -9.21 -17.73
CA LYS A 302 17.70 -8.07 -18.66
C LYS A 302 17.53 -6.72 -17.95
N ALA A 303 16.81 -6.70 -16.83
CA ALA A 303 16.66 -5.49 -16.01
C ALA A 303 17.98 -5.09 -15.36
N GLN A 304 18.76 -6.05 -14.86
CA GLN A 304 20.09 -5.82 -14.28
C GLN A 304 21.07 -5.27 -15.33
N ASP A 305 21.08 -5.86 -16.54
CA ASP A 305 21.86 -5.37 -17.67
C ASP A 305 21.48 -3.93 -18.07
N PHE A 306 20.18 -3.63 -18.07
CA PHE A 306 19.67 -2.29 -18.34
C PHE A 306 20.17 -1.28 -17.29
N LEU A 307 20.04 -1.61 -16.00
CA LEU A 307 20.51 -0.75 -14.90
C LEU A 307 22.01 -0.48 -15.01
N ALA A 308 22.83 -1.52 -15.23
CA ALA A 308 24.28 -1.40 -15.39
C ALA A 308 24.66 -0.47 -16.56
N LYS A 309 24.04 -0.66 -17.74
CA LYS A 309 24.25 0.20 -18.92
C LYS A 309 23.85 1.66 -18.70
N LYS A 310 22.89 1.89 -17.81
CA LYS A 310 22.37 3.24 -17.48
C LYS A 310 23.07 3.90 -16.29
N GLY A 311 24.12 3.27 -15.75
CA GLY A 311 24.97 3.84 -14.70
C GLY A 311 24.57 3.44 -13.28
N TYR A 312 23.67 2.48 -13.13
CA TYR A 312 23.30 1.87 -11.85
C TYR A 312 23.92 0.48 -11.77
N ALA A 313 25.25 0.44 -11.58
CA ALA A 313 25.99 -0.80 -11.38
C ALA A 313 25.71 -1.37 -9.97
N ASP A 314 26.11 -2.63 -9.76
CA ASP A 314 26.05 -3.31 -8.45
C ASP A 314 24.65 -3.35 -7.84
N MET A 315 23.63 -3.52 -8.69
CA MET A 315 22.23 -3.64 -8.28
C MET A 315 21.80 -5.11 -8.23
N THR A 316 21.28 -5.53 -7.08
CA THR A 316 20.81 -6.90 -6.83
C THR A 316 19.30 -6.93 -6.65
N ALA A 317 18.60 -7.84 -7.36
CA ALA A 317 17.16 -8.01 -7.23
C ALA A 317 16.78 -8.63 -5.88
N VAL A 318 15.83 -8.01 -5.17
CA VAL A 318 15.36 -8.46 -3.85
C VAL A 318 13.86 -8.77 -3.80
N SER A 319 13.10 -8.39 -4.84
CA SER A 319 11.70 -8.78 -5.02
C SER A 319 11.27 -8.76 -6.49
N ALA A 320 10.25 -9.56 -6.81
CA ALA A 320 9.61 -9.64 -8.12
C ALA A 320 8.10 -9.75 -7.90
N ASP A 321 7.36 -8.80 -8.43
CA ASP A 321 5.91 -8.77 -8.41
C ASP A 321 5.42 -8.90 -9.85
N GLN A 322 5.01 -10.10 -10.22
CA GLN A 322 4.41 -10.33 -11.53
C GLN A 322 2.92 -9.96 -11.50
N PHE A 323 2.49 -9.13 -12.45
CA PHE A 323 1.08 -8.81 -12.67
C PHE A 323 0.79 -8.78 -14.17
N ASP A 324 -0.13 -9.63 -14.61
CA ASP A 324 -0.45 -9.86 -16.03
C ASP A 324 0.82 -10.21 -16.85
N ASN A 325 1.05 -9.52 -17.98
CA ASN A 325 2.21 -9.70 -18.83
C ASN A 325 3.36 -8.76 -18.47
N MET A 326 3.38 -8.21 -17.25
CA MET A 326 4.45 -7.38 -16.72
C MET A 326 5.00 -7.92 -15.40
N ALA A 327 6.20 -7.50 -15.05
CA ALA A 327 6.76 -7.71 -13.73
C ALA A 327 7.41 -6.43 -13.22
N ASN A 328 7.22 -6.13 -11.94
CA ASN A 328 7.98 -5.10 -11.23
C ASN A 328 9.05 -5.79 -10.38
N PHE A 329 10.28 -5.34 -10.47
CA PHE A 329 11.42 -5.84 -9.71
C PHE A 329 11.93 -4.76 -8.79
N SER A 330 12.16 -5.08 -7.52
CA SER A 330 12.92 -4.18 -6.64
C SER A 330 14.37 -4.60 -6.67
N PHE A 331 15.25 -3.67 -7.06
CA PHE A 331 16.69 -3.80 -6.96
C PHE A 331 17.19 -2.91 -5.84
N VAL A 332 18.20 -3.38 -5.11
CA VAL A 332 18.93 -2.56 -4.13
C VAL A 332 20.41 -2.63 -4.48
N ARG A 333 21.15 -1.56 -4.16
CA ARG A 333 22.60 -1.59 -4.35
C ARG A 333 23.23 -2.61 -3.41
N GLU A 334 24.24 -3.31 -3.89
CA GLU A 334 25.08 -4.20 -3.12
C GLU A 334 26.50 -3.65 -3.04
N GLU A 335 27.07 -3.61 -1.84
CA GLU A 335 28.47 -3.21 -1.62
C GLU A 335 29.09 -4.18 -0.61
N ASP A 336 30.22 -4.80 -0.96
CA ASP A 336 30.94 -5.75 -0.12
C ASP A 336 30.06 -6.89 0.46
N GLY A 337 29.09 -7.36 -0.33
CA GLY A 337 28.14 -8.41 0.06
C GLY A 337 27.06 -7.95 1.05
N VAL A 338 26.86 -6.63 1.19
CA VAL A 338 25.78 -6.02 1.98
C VAL A 338 24.76 -5.37 1.04
N LEU A 339 23.49 -5.76 1.18
CA LEU A 339 22.37 -5.15 0.45
C LEU A 339 21.94 -3.84 1.11
N ILE A 340 22.01 -2.73 0.38
CA ILE A 340 21.71 -1.38 0.87
C ILE A 340 20.28 -1.01 0.49
N TYR A 341 19.31 -1.40 1.31
CA TYR A 341 17.88 -1.17 1.05
C TYR A 341 17.44 0.28 0.86
N PRO A 342 18.05 1.29 1.53
CA PRO A 342 17.76 2.69 1.24
C PRO A 342 18.06 3.07 -0.22
N GLU A 343 19.02 2.41 -0.86
CA GLU A 343 19.45 2.67 -2.24
C GLU A 343 18.70 1.74 -3.21
N LYS A 344 17.38 1.87 -3.24
CA LYS A 344 16.47 1.03 -4.02
C LYS A 344 16.09 1.66 -5.36
N ILE A 345 15.97 0.81 -6.38
CA ILE A 345 15.38 1.13 -7.68
C ILE A 345 14.31 0.07 -8.01
N THR A 346 13.11 0.50 -8.37
CA THR A 346 12.07 -0.40 -8.86
C THR A 346 12.05 -0.37 -10.38
N VAL A 347 12.16 -1.52 -11.04
CA VAL A 347 12.17 -1.66 -12.50
C VAL A 347 10.92 -2.40 -12.96
N ARG A 348 10.24 -1.89 -13.98
CA ARG A 348 9.10 -2.56 -14.63
C ARG A 348 9.56 -3.15 -15.96
N SER A 349 9.36 -4.45 -16.14
CA SER A 349 9.71 -5.17 -17.37
C SER A 349 8.48 -5.80 -18.02
N ALA A 350 8.50 -5.87 -19.34
CA ALA A 350 7.53 -6.58 -20.16
C ALA A 350 7.88 -8.07 -20.20
N MET A 351 6.92 -8.95 -19.94
CA MET A 351 7.15 -10.40 -19.90
C MET A 351 7.08 -11.07 -21.28
N ASP A 352 6.74 -10.34 -22.34
CA ASP A 352 6.75 -10.83 -23.72
C ASP A 352 8.16 -10.90 -24.33
N ASN A 353 9.10 -10.07 -23.87
CA ASN A 353 10.48 -10.04 -24.35
C ASN A 353 11.53 -9.67 -23.28
N GLY A 354 11.12 -9.34 -22.05
CA GLY A 354 11.99 -8.93 -20.95
C GLY A 354 12.50 -7.48 -21.01
N GLU A 355 11.97 -6.66 -21.92
CA GLU A 355 12.35 -5.25 -22.06
C GLU A 355 11.91 -4.41 -20.86
N VAL A 356 12.79 -3.52 -20.38
CA VAL A 356 12.45 -2.53 -19.36
C VAL A 356 11.56 -1.44 -19.93
N LEU A 357 10.35 -1.35 -19.37
CA LEU A 357 9.35 -0.34 -19.70
C LEU A 357 9.35 0.84 -18.75
N GLY A 358 9.96 0.71 -17.58
CA GLY A 358 10.02 1.80 -16.63
C GLY A 358 10.97 1.53 -15.49
N PHE A 359 11.40 2.58 -14.81
CA PHE A 359 11.99 2.44 -13.48
C PHE A 359 11.70 3.67 -12.62
N GLN A 360 11.72 3.45 -11.30
CA GLN A 360 11.59 4.47 -10.26
C GLN A 360 12.84 4.41 -9.38
N ALA A 361 13.58 5.52 -9.32
CA ALA A 361 14.86 5.61 -8.60
C ALA A 361 14.88 6.75 -7.58
N SER A 362 13.73 7.29 -7.18
CA SER A 362 13.68 8.33 -6.13
C SER A 362 14.44 7.87 -4.88
N ASP A 363 14.15 6.69 -4.32
CA ASP A 363 14.83 6.21 -3.11
C ASP A 363 16.35 6.22 -3.27
N PHE A 364 16.86 5.66 -4.38
CA PHE A 364 18.28 5.74 -4.73
C PHE A 364 18.80 7.18 -4.82
N VAL A 365 18.11 8.08 -5.55
CA VAL A 365 18.54 9.48 -5.74
C VAL A 365 18.64 10.25 -4.42
N TYR A 366 17.73 10.00 -3.47
CA TYR A 366 17.69 10.71 -2.18
C TYR A 366 18.58 10.06 -1.10
N GLU A 367 18.90 8.77 -1.19
CA GLU A 367 19.67 8.05 -0.18
C GLU A 367 21.09 7.66 -0.62
N HIS A 368 21.40 7.66 -1.92
CA HIS A 368 22.70 7.24 -2.42
C HIS A 368 23.83 8.14 -1.94
N GLN A 369 24.88 7.52 -1.42
CA GLN A 369 26.09 8.18 -0.97
C GLN A 369 27.29 7.66 -1.76
N ILE A 370 28.07 8.57 -2.34
CA ILE A 370 29.29 8.22 -3.09
C ILE A 370 30.27 7.43 -2.22
N LYS A 371 30.34 7.77 -0.93
CA LYS A 371 31.16 7.08 0.05
C LYS A 371 30.30 6.76 1.27
N ARG A 372 29.65 5.60 1.25
CA ARG A 372 28.90 5.08 2.39
C ARG A 372 29.85 4.30 3.29
N GLU A 373 29.83 4.58 4.58
CA GLU A 373 30.57 3.80 5.56
C GLU A 373 29.68 2.67 6.08
N ILE A 374 30.05 1.42 5.78
CA ILE A 374 29.34 0.24 6.28
C ILE A 374 30.10 -0.28 7.51
N PRO A 375 29.49 -0.25 8.72
CA PRO A 375 30.16 -0.72 9.92
C PRO A 375 30.40 -2.24 9.84
N GLN A 376 31.38 -2.75 10.59
CA GLN A 376 31.57 -4.19 10.74
C GLN A 376 30.62 -4.74 11.83
N PRO A 377 30.02 -5.92 11.62
CA PRO A 377 29.08 -6.49 12.57
C PRO A 377 29.79 -6.94 13.86
N LYS A 378 29.30 -6.52 15.04
CA LYS A 378 29.83 -7.01 16.33
C LYS A 378 29.39 -8.43 16.66
N LEU A 379 28.20 -8.82 16.22
CA LEU A 379 27.66 -10.17 16.39
C LEU A 379 28.00 -11.05 15.21
N LYS A 380 28.29 -12.32 15.49
CA LYS A 380 28.37 -13.36 14.46
C LYS A 380 26.97 -13.75 14.01
N LEU A 381 26.82 -14.14 12.74
CA LEU A 381 25.57 -14.65 12.17
C LEU A 381 24.90 -15.72 13.06
N ALA A 382 25.69 -16.64 13.62
CA ALA A 382 25.17 -17.70 14.49
C ALA A 382 24.59 -17.19 15.82
N GLN A 383 25.03 -16.04 16.31
CA GLN A 383 24.47 -15.39 17.50
C GLN A 383 23.16 -14.68 17.15
N ALA A 384 23.13 -13.94 16.03
CA ALA A 384 21.89 -13.32 15.52
C ALA A 384 20.81 -14.36 15.21
N LYS A 385 21.17 -15.51 14.61
CA LYS A 385 20.23 -16.61 14.35
C LYS A 385 19.55 -17.15 15.61
N LYS A 386 20.21 -17.09 16.77
CA LYS A 386 19.63 -17.56 18.05
C LYS A 386 18.60 -16.61 18.63
N THR A 387 18.53 -15.36 18.17
CA THR A 387 17.55 -14.38 18.68
C THR A 387 16.20 -14.50 17.99
N LEU A 388 16.15 -15.12 16.80
CA LEU A 388 14.91 -15.35 16.05
C LEU A 388 13.91 -16.20 16.83
N ASN A 389 12.63 -16.05 16.47
CA ASN A 389 11.57 -16.91 16.96
C ASN A 389 11.90 -18.39 16.71
N PRO A 390 11.86 -19.28 17.72
CA PRO A 390 12.19 -20.70 17.55
C PRO A 390 11.31 -21.46 16.54
N GLU A 391 10.08 -20.99 16.29
CA GLU A 391 9.17 -21.56 15.29
C GLU A 391 9.51 -21.10 13.85
N TYR A 392 10.47 -20.18 13.70
CA TYR A 392 10.84 -19.59 12.41
C TYR A 392 11.76 -20.52 11.59
N ASN A 393 11.25 -21.02 10.47
CA ASN A 393 12.00 -21.85 9.55
C ASN A 393 12.77 -20.99 8.54
N ILE A 394 14.08 -20.86 8.75
CA ILE A 394 14.98 -20.05 7.92
C ILE A 394 15.23 -20.72 6.58
N LEU A 395 15.02 -20.00 5.48
CA LEU A 395 15.30 -20.43 4.11
C LEU A 395 16.62 -19.87 3.58
N TYR A 396 16.92 -18.61 3.89
CA TYR A 396 18.17 -17.95 3.50
C TYR A 396 18.58 -16.89 4.52
N ASN A 397 19.84 -16.44 4.44
CA ASN A 397 20.33 -15.30 5.20
C ASN A 397 21.33 -14.49 4.37
N ARG A 398 21.40 -13.18 4.63
CA ARG A 398 22.32 -12.23 3.98
C ARG A 398 22.56 -11.00 4.87
N LYS A 399 23.53 -10.16 4.52
CA LYS A 399 23.74 -8.88 5.20
C LYS A 399 22.93 -7.79 4.52
N ALA A 400 22.31 -6.93 5.31
CA ALA A 400 21.49 -5.84 4.82
C ALA A 400 21.73 -4.57 5.64
N LEU A 401 21.82 -3.42 4.98
CA LEU A 401 21.73 -2.11 5.61
C LEU A 401 20.30 -1.59 5.40
N ILE A 402 19.62 -1.24 6.49
CA ILE A 402 18.25 -0.70 6.45
C ILE A 402 18.18 0.63 7.22
N LYS A 403 17.09 1.39 7.02
CA LYS A 403 16.71 2.47 7.94
C LYS A 403 15.92 1.89 9.10
N ASN A 404 16.33 2.17 10.33
CA ASN A 404 15.49 1.92 11.49
C ASN A 404 14.36 2.98 11.60
N ASP A 405 13.50 2.87 12.61
CA ASP A 405 12.40 3.83 12.86
C ASP A 405 12.88 5.26 13.17
N ARG A 406 14.17 5.42 13.49
CA ARG A 406 14.80 6.72 13.71
C ARG A 406 15.38 7.33 12.43
N ASN A 407 15.23 6.66 11.29
CA ASN A 407 15.83 7.00 10.00
C ASN A 407 17.37 6.96 10.03
N GLU A 408 17.94 6.11 10.88
CA GLU A 408 19.36 5.84 11.00
C GLU A 408 19.71 4.59 10.20
N ASP A 409 20.88 4.59 9.55
CA ASP A 409 21.39 3.41 8.84
C ASP A 409 21.88 2.37 9.85
N VAL A 410 21.33 1.15 9.77
CA VAL A 410 21.67 0.05 10.68
C VAL A 410 22.04 -1.20 9.89
N LEU A 411 23.22 -1.75 10.16
CA LEU A 411 23.64 -3.03 9.60
C LEU A 411 22.91 -4.18 10.30
N CYS A 412 22.30 -5.05 9.51
CA CYS A 412 21.51 -6.18 9.95
C CYS A 412 21.94 -7.48 9.26
N TYR A 413 21.65 -8.59 9.92
CA TYR A 413 21.47 -9.88 9.27
C TYR A 413 20.00 -10.01 8.86
N GLU A 414 19.75 -10.11 7.57
CA GLU A 414 18.44 -10.42 7.02
C GLU A 414 18.27 -11.94 7.00
N PHE A 415 17.15 -12.42 7.55
CA PHE A 415 16.71 -13.80 7.47
C PHE A 415 15.40 -13.87 6.70
N GLY A 416 15.38 -14.60 5.59
CA GLY A 416 14.15 -14.93 4.87
C GLY A 416 13.72 -16.35 5.20
N GLY A 417 12.44 -16.56 5.45
CA GLY A 417 11.95 -17.78 6.08
C GLY A 417 10.44 -17.82 6.26
N ARG A 418 9.94 -18.88 6.90
CA ARG A 418 8.50 -19.12 7.08
C ARG A 418 8.14 -19.34 8.55
N ILE A 419 7.00 -18.81 8.95
CA ILE A 419 6.36 -19.04 10.26
C ILE A 419 4.86 -18.79 10.11
N ASN A 420 4.02 -19.51 10.86
CA ASN A 420 2.56 -19.34 10.85
C ASN A 420 1.91 -19.39 9.45
N GLY A 421 2.45 -20.22 8.54
CA GLY A 421 1.94 -20.37 7.17
C GLY A 421 2.28 -19.23 6.19
N SER A 422 2.96 -18.17 6.65
CA SER A 422 3.40 -17.05 5.82
C SER A 422 4.92 -17.00 5.68
N GLN A 423 5.41 -16.31 4.65
CA GLN A 423 6.82 -16.07 4.43
C GLN A 423 7.18 -14.66 4.92
N TYR A 424 8.29 -14.52 5.63
CA TYR A 424 8.73 -13.25 6.19
C TYR A 424 10.21 -13.01 5.91
N ARG A 425 10.58 -11.74 5.97
CA ARG A 425 11.95 -11.23 6.04
C ARG A 425 12.14 -10.54 7.39
N ILE A 426 13.05 -11.04 8.21
CA ILE A 426 13.35 -10.51 9.55
C ILE A 426 14.75 -9.92 9.54
N TYR A 427 14.90 -8.67 9.99
CA TYR A 427 16.19 -7.97 10.06
C TYR A 427 16.65 -7.89 11.50
N ILE A 428 17.75 -8.59 11.82
CA ILE A 428 18.39 -8.59 13.13
C ILE A 428 19.58 -7.63 13.12
N ASN A 429 19.56 -6.62 13.98
CA ASN A 429 20.68 -5.70 14.16
C ASN A 429 21.98 -6.46 14.41
N ALA A 430 22.98 -6.25 13.57
CA ALA A 430 24.23 -6.98 13.61
C ALA A 430 25.16 -6.57 14.77
N ASP A 431 24.83 -5.50 15.48
CA ASP A 431 25.51 -5.02 16.68
C ASP A 431 24.82 -5.44 17.97
N THR A 432 23.49 -5.35 18.03
CA THR A 432 22.73 -5.54 19.28
C THR A 432 21.98 -6.86 19.35
N GLY A 433 21.69 -7.49 18.21
CA GLY A 433 20.92 -8.74 18.12
C GLY A 433 19.41 -8.53 18.22
N LEU A 434 18.96 -7.27 18.31
CA LEU A 434 17.55 -6.89 18.34
C LEU A 434 16.94 -6.99 16.93
N GLU A 435 15.67 -7.38 16.86
CA GLU A 435 14.90 -7.26 15.62
C GLU A 435 14.60 -5.77 15.34
N GLU A 436 15.06 -5.28 14.19
CA GLU A 436 14.83 -3.89 13.74
C GLU A 436 13.54 -3.78 12.92
N THR A 437 13.25 -4.78 12.09
CA THR A 437 12.10 -4.78 11.18
C THR A 437 11.71 -6.21 10.79
N VAL A 438 10.43 -6.42 10.54
CA VAL A 438 9.86 -7.65 9.97
C VAL A 438 8.91 -7.30 8.83
N GLU A 439 9.04 -7.99 7.71
CA GLU A 439 8.25 -7.77 6.51
C GLU A 439 7.63 -9.09 6.04
N VAL A 440 6.32 -9.10 5.73
CA VAL A 440 5.69 -10.24 5.04
C VAL A 440 6.13 -10.25 3.58
N ILE A 441 6.61 -11.40 3.10
CA ILE A 441 6.87 -11.66 1.69
C ILE A 441 5.60 -12.27 1.08
N LYS A 442 4.98 -11.55 0.13
CA LYS A 442 3.80 -12.07 -0.58
C LYS A 442 4.19 -13.25 -1.47
N ASP A 443 3.31 -14.23 -1.65
CA ASP A 443 3.58 -15.44 -2.44
C ASP A 443 4.03 -15.14 -3.89
N ALA A 444 3.55 -14.04 -4.48
CA ALA A 444 3.99 -13.58 -5.81
C ALA A 444 5.50 -13.26 -5.90
N GLN A 445 6.15 -13.01 -4.75
CA GLN A 445 7.56 -12.65 -4.63
C GLN A 445 8.46 -13.83 -4.19
N ALA A 446 7.89 -14.98 -3.81
CA ALA A 446 8.58 -16.07 -3.13
C ALA A 446 9.61 -16.85 -3.97
N GLY A 447 9.88 -16.43 -5.21
CA GLY A 447 10.73 -17.12 -6.18
C GLY A 447 12.16 -16.57 -6.35
N ILE A 448 12.49 -15.42 -5.76
CA ILE A 448 13.85 -14.86 -5.85
C ILE A 448 14.67 -15.37 -4.67
N ARG A 449 15.81 -15.99 -4.99
CA ARG A 449 16.78 -16.51 -4.02
C ARG A 449 17.96 -15.57 -3.89
#